data_AF-A0A0D7AGX8-F1
#
_entry.id   AF-A0A0D7AGX8-F1
#
_cell.length_a   1.000
_cell.length_b   1.000
_cell.length_c   1.000
_cell.angle_alpha   90.00
_cell.angle_beta   90.00
_cell.angle_gamma   90.00
#
_symmetry.space_group_name_H-M   'P 1'
#
loop_
_entity.id
_entity.type
_entity.pdbx_description
1 polymer ?
#
loop_
_entity_poly.entity_id
_entity_poly.type
_entity_poly.pdbx_seq_one_letter_code
_entity_poly.pdbx_strand_id
1 'polypeptide(L)'
;IENLAHTRKEATRRQRIEAEQRRRDDLRDGYARLKDVLPTSNQKSSKVTLLERATNHIVLMEKTNKELQERIATLEAEMQRLRALNEKLSRGSGAQDTPSPATATPQDRATPFDRMSPPPET
;
A
#
# COMPACT_ATOMS: atom_id res chain seq x y z
N ILE A 1 24.67 -33.79 52.99
CA ILE A 1 24.87 -32.37 52.59
C ILE A 1 25.30 -32.26 51.12
N GLU A 2 26.20 -33.11 50.63
CA GLU A 2 26.62 -33.16 49.21
C GLU A 2 25.47 -33.37 48.21
N ASN A 3 24.51 -34.26 48.50
CA ASN A 3 23.35 -34.49 47.64
C ASN A 3 22.53 -33.22 47.36
N LEU A 4 22.37 -32.34 48.35
CA LEU A 4 21.58 -31.12 48.20
C LEU A 4 22.27 -30.10 47.27
N ALA A 5 23.60 -30.05 47.30
CA ALA A 5 24.41 -29.19 46.43
C ALA A 5 24.38 -29.67 44.97
N HIS A 6 24.39 -31.00 44.75
CA HIS A 6 24.20 -31.58 43.41
C HIS A 6 22.80 -31.31 42.85
N THR A 7 21.75 -31.45 43.68
CA THR A 7 20.36 -31.15 43.26
C THR A 7 20.18 -29.67 42.91
N ARG A 8 20.79 -28.75 43.67
CA ARG A 8 20.76 -27.31 43.35
C ARG A 8 21.47 -26.99 42.04
N LYS A 9 22.66 -27.54 41.80
CA LYS A 9 23.39 -27.36 40.53
C LYS A 9 22.60 -27.91 39.33
N GLU A 10 21.98 -29.07 39.49
CA GLU A 10 21.16 -29.68 38.43
C GLU A 10 19.87 -28.87 38.17
N ALA A 11 19.24 -28.31 39.21
CA ALA A 11 18.11 -27.41 39.06
C ALA A 11 18.47 -26.14 38.26
N THR A 12 19.59 -25.49 38.59
CA THR A 12 20.07 -24.32 37.82
C THR A 12 20.42 -24.67 36.38
N ARG A 13 21.02 -25.85 36.15
CA ARG A 13 21.31 -26.34 34.79
C ARG A 13 20.03 -26.53 33.98
N ARG A 14 19.01 -27.17 34.56
CA ARG A 14 17.71 -27.38 33.90
C ARG A 14 17.01 -26.07 33.56
N GLN A 15 16.95 -25.13 34.51
CA GLN A 15 16.39 -23.80 34.26
C GLN A 15 17.11 -23.07 33.11
N ARG A 16 18.44 -23.19 33.04
CA ARG A 16 19.21 -22.58 31.94
C ARG A 16 18.90 -23.22 30.58
N ILE A 17 18.73 -24.55 30.54
CA ILE A 17 18.35 -25.27 29.31
C ILE A 17 16.95 -24.86 28.87
N GLU A 18 15.99 -24.81 29.80
CA GLU A 18 14.61 -24.43 29.53
C GLU A 18 14.50 -22.99 29.02
N ALA A 19 15.20 -22.05 29.66
CA ALA A 19 15.25 -20.65 29.22
C ALA A 19 15.84 -20.50 27.81
N GLU A 20 16.92 -21.22 27.49
CA GLU A 20 17.52 -21.20 26.15
C GLU A 20 16.61 -21.87 25.10
N GLN A 21 15.88 -22.94 25.47
CA GLN A 21 14.92 -23.56 24.57
C GLN A 21 13.79 -22.60 24.22
N ARG A 22 13.23 -21.92 25.23
CA ARG A 22 12.21 -20.88 25.01
C ARG A 22 12.70 -19.79 24.08
N ARG A 23 13.92 -19.28 24.31
CA ARG A 23 14.56 -18.29 23.42
C ARG A 23 14.70 -18.80 21.99
N ARG A 24 15.01 -20.08 21.79
CA ARG A 24 15.12 -20.69 20.46
C ARG A 24 13.77 -20.84 19.77
N ASP A 25 12.72 -21.14 20.52
CA ASP A 25 11.36 -21.26 19.99
C ASP A 25 10.83 -19.88 19.56
N ASP A 26 10.97 -18.86 20.41
CA ASP A 26 10.64 -17.46 20.06
C ASP A 26 11.38 -16.98 18.80
N LEU A 27 12.65 -17.37 18.66
CA LEU A 27 13.45 -17.04 17.48
C LEU A 27 12.95 -17.76 16.22
N ARG A 28 12.53 -19.04 16.32
CA ARG A 28 11.95 -19.76 15.18
C ARG A 28 10.65 -19.10 14.73
N ASP A 29 9.80 -18.71 15.67
CA ASP A 29 8.55 -18.01 15.37
C ASP A 29 8.81 -16.65 14.71
N GLY A 30 9.85 -15.93 15.17
CA GLY A 30 10.31 -14.70 14.52
C GLY A 30 10.72 -14.91 13.06
N TYR A 31 11.47 -15.98 12.76
CA TYR A 31 11.84 -16.33 11.39
C TYR A 31 10.65 -16.79 10.54
N ALA A 32 9.67 -17.48 11.13
CA ALA A 32 8.45 -17.87 10.41
C ALA A 32 7.66 -16.62 9.98
N ARG A 33 7.40 -15.69 10.92
CA ARG A 33 6.73 -14.41 10.60
C ARG A 33 7.50 -13.60 9.56
N LEU A 34 8.83 -13.57 9.64
CA LEU A 34 9.65 -12.87 8.65
C LEU A 34 9.51 -13.50 7.26
N LYS A 35 9.42 -14.83 7.16
CA LYS A 35 9.23 -15.51 5.88
C LYS A 35 7.88 -15.18 5.25
N ASP A 36 6.83 -15.07 6.06
CA ASP A 36 5.47 -14.86 5.60
C ASP A 36 5.23 -13.46 5.01
N VAL A 37 5.97 -12.44 5.48
CA VAL A 37 5.85 -11.06 4.99
C VAL A 37 6.70 -10.77 3.75
N LEU A 38 7.59 -11.70 3.35
CA LEU A 38 8.45 -11.52 2.20
C LEU A 38 7.82 -12.10 0.93
N PRO A 39 8.15 -11.54 -0.26
CA PRO A 39 7.69 -12.10 -1.53
C PRO A 39 8.05 -13.59 -1.63
N THR A 40 7.09 -14.41 -2.06
CA THR A 40 7.25 -15.87 -2.16
C THR A 40 8.46 -16.23 -3.00
N SER A 41 9.28 -17.16 -2.52
CA SER A 41 10.48 -17.65 -3.23
C SER A 41 10.48 -19.16 -3.29
N ASN A 42 10.77 -19.70 -4.47
CA ASN A 42 10.91 -21.13 -4.71
C ASN A 42 12.25 -21.70 -4.21
N GLN A 43 13.14 -20.85 -3.69
CA GLN A 43 14.42 -21.28 -3.13
C GLN A 43 14.29 -21.77 -1.68
N LYS A 44 15.06 -22.81 -1.34
CA LYS A 44 15.14 -23.27 0.06
C LYS A 44 15.62 -22.12 0.94
N SER A 45 14.77 -21.70 1.88
CA SER A 45 15.07 -20.60 2.79
C SER A 45 16.00 -21.11 3.90
N SER A 46 17.20 -20.55 3.98
CA SER A 46 18.10 -20.70 5.13
C SER A 46 18.01 -19.44 5.99
N LYS A 47 18.50 -19.47 7.24
CA LYS A 47 18.52 -18.26 8.09
C LYS A 47 19.26 -17.10 7.41
N VAL A 48 20.39 -17.41 6.76
CA VAL A 48 21.20 -16.40 6.06
C VAL A 48 20.45 -15.83 4.87
N THR A 49 19.92 -16.70 3.98
CA THR A 49 19.25 -16.23 2.76
C THR A 49 17.92 -15.53 3.06
N LEU A 50 17.25 -15.90 4.16
CA LEU A 50 16.05 -15.22 4.62
C LEU A 50 16.36 -13.79 5.12
N LEU A 51 17.44 -13.61 5.87
CA LEU A 51 17.88 -12.29 6.33
C LEU A 51 18.34 -11.40 5.16
N GLU A 52 19.11 -11.94 4.22
CA GLU A 52 19.53 -11.20 3.01
C GLU A 52 18.32 -10.73 2.19
N ARG A 53 17.34 -11.62 1.98
CA ARG A 53 16.09 -11.27 1.29
C ARG A 53 15.30 -10.21 2.02
N ALA A 54 15.23 -10.28 3.35
CA ALA A 54 14.56 -9.28 4.17
C ALA A 54 15.21 -7.91 3.99
N THR A 55 16.54 -7.83 4.12
CA THR A 55 17.29 -6.59 3.93
C THR A 55 17.06 -6.00 2.55
N ASN A 56 17.16 -6.81 1.50
CA ASN A 56 16.93 -6.37 0.13
C ASN A 56 15.48 -5.89 -0.09
N HIS A 57 14.51 -6.57 0.51
CA HIS A 57 13.10 -6.18 0.40
C HIS A 57 12.80 -4.86 1.10
N ILE A 58 13.41 -4.60 2.26
CA ILE A 58 13.32 -3.31 2.96
C ILE A 58 13.84 -2.18 2.06
N VAL A 59 15.05 -2.34 1.51
CA VAL A 59 15.66 -1.33 0.62
C VAL A 59 14.80 -1.08 -0.63
N LEU A 60 14.22 -2.15 -1.21
CA LEU A 60 13.31 -2.02 -2.35
C LEU A 60 12.02 -1.27 -1.97
N MET A 61 11.41 -1.60 -0.83
CA MET A 61 10.19 -0.96 -0.35
C MET A 61 10.43 0.52 -0.07
N GLU A 62 11.57 0.88 0.55
CA GLU A 62 11.96 2.28 0.79
C GLU A 62 12.11 3.06 -0.51
N LYS A 63 12.81 2.48 -1.50
CA LYS A 63 12.96 3.09 -2.83
C LYS A 63 11.61 3.28 -3.51
N THR A 64 10.79 2.24 -3.52
CA THR A 64 9.46 2.27 -4.17
C THR A 64 8.55 3.30 -3.48
N ASN A 65 8.56 3.37 -2.16
CA ASN A 65 7.78 4.34 -1.41
C ASN A 65 8.21 5.78 -1.75
N LYS A 66 9.52 6.04 -1.80
CA LYS A 66 10.05 7.34 -2.21
C LYS A 66 9.61 7.73 -3.63
N GLU A 67 9.75 6.82 -4.59
CA GLU A 67 9.32 7.05 -5.98
C GLU A 67 7.82 7.35 -6.09
N LEU A 68 6.99 6.62 -5.34
CA LEU A 68 5.54 6.85 -5.29
C LEU A 68 5.19 8.21 -4.66
N GLN A 69 5.88 8.61 -3.60
CA GLN A 69 5.70 9.92 -2.98
C GLN A 69 6.06 11.06 -3.94
N GLU A 70 7.19 10.95 -4.66
CA GLU A 70 7.59 11.92 -5.68
C GLU A 70 6.57 11.99 -6.82
N ARG A 71 6.01 10.84 -7.22
CA ARG A 71 4.98 10.78 -8.26
C ARG A 71 3.69 11.45 -7.81
N ILE A 72 3.27 11.24 -6.56
CA ILE A 72 2.10 11.90 -5.96
C ILE A 72 2.32 13.41 -5.96
N ALA A 73 3.46 13.89 -5.45
CA ALA A 73 3.76 15.32 -5.38
C ALA A 73 3.74 15.98 -6.77
N THR A 74 4.27 15.30 -7.79
CA THR A 74 4.25 15.78 -9.18
C THR A 74 2.82 15.90 -9.72
N LEU A 75 1.99 14.87 -9.49
CA LEU A 75 0.60 14.87 -9.94
C LEU A 75 -0.26 15.90 -9.21
N GLU A 76 -0.03 16.11 -7.92
CA GLU A 76 -0.68 17.15 -7.12
C GLU A 76 -0.33 18.55 -7.63
N ALA A 77 0.94 18.82 -7.94
CA ALA A 77 1.36 20.09 -8.51
C ALA A 77 0.71 20.35 -9.88
N GLU A 78 0.62 19.34 -10.74
CA GLU A 78 -0.04 19.48 -12.04
C GLU A 78 -1.55 19.71 -11.88
N MET A 79 -2.21 18.99 -10.97
CA MET A 79 -3.62 19.20 -10.67
C MET A 79 -3.88 20.63 -10.17
N GLN A 80 -3.03 21.16 -9.29
CA GLN A 80 -3.12 22.55 -8.81
C GLN A 80 -2.94 23.55 -9.96
N ARG A 81 -1.95 23.35 -10.83
CA ARG A 81 -1.71 24.17 -12.02
C ARG A 81 -2.93 24.17 -12.95
N LEU A 82 -3.48 22.99 -13.26
CA LEU A 82 -4.66 22.85 -14.12
C LEU A 82 -5.90 23.53 -13.51
N ARG A 83 -6.11 23.40 -12.20
CA ARG A 83 -7.20 24.10 -11.49
C ARG A 83 -7.05 25.62 -11.58
N ALA A 84 -5.86 26.15 -11.33
CA ALA A 84 -5.58 27.58 -11.43
C ALA A 84 -5.76 28.12 -12.86
N LEU A 85 -5.38 27.32 -13.87
CA LEU A 85 -5.57 27.68 -15.28
C LEU A 85 -7.05 27.65 -15.66
N ASN A 86 -7.81 26.64 -15.21
CA ASN A 86 -9.25 26.55 -15.43
C ASN A 86 -9.99 27.73 -14.77
N GLU A 87 -9.65 28.10 -13.53
CA GLU A 87 -10.23 29.26 -12.86
C GLU A 87 -9.96 30.57 -13.61
N LYS A 88 -8.74 30.75 -14.13
CA LYS A 88 -8.38 31.91 -14.96
C LYS A 88 -9.16 31.95 -16.27
N LEU A 89 -9.29 30.80 -16.96
CA LEU A 89 -10.07 30.71 -18.20
C LEU A 89 -11.56 30.95 -17.93
N SER A 90 -12.14 30.29 -16.94
CA SER A 90 -13.56 30.43 -16.58
C SER A 90 -13.91 31.86 -16.16
N ARG A 91 -13.00 32.58 -15.48
CA ARG A 91 -13.16 34.02 -15.18
C ARG A 91 -12.97 34.92 -16.39
N GLY A 92 -12.12 34.56 -17.34
CA GLY A 92 -11.88 35.32 -18.59
C GLY A 92 -12.97 35.12 -19.65
N SER A 93 -13.62 33.96 -19.66
CA SER A 93 -14.69 33.61 -20.63
C SER A 93 -16.09 34.04 -20.17
N GLY A 94 -16.26 34.44 -18.90
CA GLY A 94 -17.54 34.92 -18.36
C GLY A 94 -17.85 36.40 -18.58
N ALA A 95 -16.98 37.16 -19.26
CA ALA A 95 -17.13 38.60 -19.49
C ALA A 95 -17.29 38.98 -20.97
N GLN A 96 -17.67 38.02 -21.82
CA GLN A 96 -18.08 38.30 -23.19
C GLN A 96 -19.55 37.90 -23.37
N ASP A 97 -20.42 38.70 -22.75
CA ASP A 97 -21.82 38.85 -23.14
C ASP A 97 -21.85 39.18 -24.64
N THR A 98 -21.99 38.14 -25.46
CA THR A 98 -22.44 38.30 -26.84
C THR A 98 -23.96 38.33 -26.78
N PRO A 99 -24.62 39.45 -27.12
CA PRO A 99 -26.08 39.46 -27.20
C PRO A 99 -26.45 38.66 -28.45
N SER A 100 -26.89 37.41 -28.27
CA SER A 100 -27.52 36.67 -29.38
C SER A 100 -28.89 37.29 -29.66
N PRO A 101 -29.13 37.85 -30.87
CA PRO A 101 -30.45 38.33 -31.24
C PRO A 101 -31.38 37.14 -31.47
N ALA A 102 -32.58 37.26 -30.91
CA ALA A 102 -33.67 36.33 -31.07
C ALA A 102 -33.91 35.96 -32.55
N THR A 103 -33.92 34.66 -32.84
CA THR A 103 -34.71 34.11 -33.94
C THR A 103 -35.54 32.95 -33.39
N ALA A 104 -36.77 33.28 -33.04
CA ALA A 104 -37.82 32.32 -32.77
C ALA A 104 -38.14 31.54 -34.05
N THR A 105 -38.04 30.21 -34.00
CA THR A 105 -38.79 29.32 -34.89
C THR A 105 -39.27 28.11 -34.07
N PRO A 106 -40.59 27.94 -33.90
CA PRO A 106 -41.17 26.74 -33.30
C PRO A 106 -41.52 25.76 -34.42
N GLN A 107 -40.86 24.60 -34.49
CA GLN A 107 -41.38 23.49 -35.29
C GLN A 107 -40.80 22.14 -34.85
N ASP A 108 -41.52 21.55 -33.90
CA ASP A 108 -42.17 20.24 -34.07
C ASP A 108 -41.35 19.14 -34.76
N ARG A 109 -40.71 18.27 -33.96
CA ARG A 109 -40.45 16.87 -34.36
C ARG A 109 -40.10 15.98 -33.16
N ALA A 110 -41.12 15.25 -32.71
CA ALA A 110 -41.09 13.86 -32.22
C ALA A 110 -39.85 13.37 -31.44
N THR A 111 -40.03 13.16 -30.13
CA THR A 111 -39.41 12.02 -29.42
C THR A 111 -40.18 10.75 -29.82
N PRO A 112 -39.59 9.53 -29.92
CA PRO A 112 -39.20 8.79 -28.71
C PRO A 112 -38.20 7.62 -28.95
N PHE A 113 -36.88 7.79 -28.85
CA PHE A 113 -35.97 6.63 -28.82
C PHE A 113 -34.62 7.01 -28.21
N ASP A 114 -34.57 7.18 -26.89
CA ASP A 114 -33.48 6.65 -26.07
C ASP A 114 -33.77 6.92 -24.59
N ARG A 115 -34.51 6.01 -23.95
CA ARG A 115 -34.51 5.91 -22.49
C ARG A 115 -34.04 4.51 -22.15
N MET A 116 -32.75 4.46 -21.83
CA MET A 116 -32.05 3.49 -21.00
C MET A 116 -32.82 2.23 -20.59
N SER A 117 -32.32 1.07 -21.00
CA SER A 117 -32.36 -0.13 -20.15
C SER A 117 -30.95 -0.41 -19.62
N PRO A 118 -30.75 -0.55 -18.30
CA PRO A 118 -29.48 -1.03 -17.74
C PRO A 118 -29.36 -2.56 -17.88
N PRO A 119 -28.12 -3.12 -17.84
CA PRO A 119 -27.85 -4.53 -18.12
C PRO A 119 -28.16 -5.47 -16.93
N PRO A 120 -28.43 -6.76 -17.15
CA PRO A 120 -28.42 -7.76 -16.08
C PRO A 120 -26.98 -8.18 -15.74
N GLU A 121 -26.68 -8.25 -14.45
CA GLU A 121 -25.41 -8.73 -13.89
C GLU A 121 -25.26 -10.25 -14.05
N THR A 122 -24.06 -10.69 -14.44
CA THR A 122 -23.49 -12.01 -14.13
C THR A 122 -21.99 -11.88 -13.92
#